data_AF-A0A8T5RFG9-F1
#
_entry.id   AF-A0A8T5RFG9-F1
#
_cell.length_a   1.000
_cell.length_b   1.000
_cell.length_c   1.000
_cell.angle_alpha   90.00
_cell.angle_beta   90.00
_cell.angle_gamma   90.00
#
_symmetry.space_group_name_H-M   'P 1'
#
loop_
_entity.id
_entity.type
_entity.pdbx_description
1 polymer ?
#
loop_
_entity_poly.entity_id
_entity_poly.type
_entity_poly.pdbx_seq_one_letter_code
_entity_poly.pdbx_strand_id
1 'polypeptide(L)' 'MFNIHKLVYNHREIKRIKVSNEGDGALAVVDIDTLWVDSKGVQNHWKGRVCKIYTKVDHNWKLIMHTRVLDYSKINDIL' A
#
# COMPACT_ATOMS: atom_id res chain seq x y z
N MET A 1 -11.28 6.71 -8.78
CA MET A 1 -10.91 5.28 -8.81
C MET A 1 -11.96 4.42 -8.10
N PHE A 2 -12.17 4.57 -6.78
CA PHE A 2 -12.99 3.63 -6.00
C PHE A 2 -14.48 3.52 -6.35
N ASN A 3 -15.10 4.55 -6.92
CA ASN A 3 -16.55 4.50 -7.25
C ASN A 3 -16.86 3.92 -8.65
N ILE A 4 -15.84 3.77 -9.50
CA ILE A 4 -16.00 3.32 -10.90
C ILE A 4 -15.15 2.08 -11.22
N HIS A 5 -14.40 1.58 -10.24
CA HIS A 5 -13.59 0.36 -10.35
C HIS A 5 -14.07 -0.67 -9.33
N LYS A 6 -14.21 -1.92 -9.77
CA LYS A 6 -14.42 -3.07 -8.89
C LYS A 6 -13.08 -3.56 -8.37
N LEU A 7 -12.99 -3.77 -7.06
CA LEU A 7 -11.88 -4.51 -6.46
C LEU A 7 -12.06 -5.99 -6.79
N VAL A 8 -11.19 -6.55 -7.63
CA VAL A 8 -11.26 -7.97 -8.00
C VAL A 8 -10.64 -8.82 -6.90
N TYR A 9 -9.44 -8.45 -6.45
CA TYR A 9 -8.77 -9.07 -5.32
C TYR A 9 -7.80 -8.11 -4.65
N ASN A 10 -7.43 -8.43 -3.41
CA ASN A 10 -6.48 -7.67 -2.61
C ASN A 10 -5.68 -8.60 -1.69
N HIS A 11 -4.56 -9.11 -2.19
CA HIS A 11 -3.64 -9.92 -1.39
C HIS A 11 -2.57 -9.03 -0.79
N ARG A 12 -2.30 -9.22 0.50
CA ARG A 12 -1.37 -8.39 1.27
C ARG A 12 -0.55 -9.26 2.20
N GLU A 13 0.74 -9.00 2.24
CA GLU A 13 1.65 -9.64 3.17
C GLU A 13 2.41 -8.57 3.96
N ILE A 14 2.25 -8.57 5.28
CA ILE A 14 2.93 -7.62 6.15
C ILE A 14 4.37 -8.08 6.33
N LYS A 15 5.33 -7.26 5.90
CA LYS A 15 6.75 -7.55 6.05
C LYS A 15 7.34 -6.96 7.32
N ARG A 16 6.82 -5.80 7.75
CA ARG A 16 7.25 -5.14 8.99
C ARG A 16 6.21 -4.17 9.49
N ILE A 17 6.09 -4.09 10.81
CA ILE A 17 5.44 -2.97 11.50
C ILE A 17 6.47 -2.41 12.48
N LYS A 18 6.57 -1.08 12.56
CA LYS A 18 7.37 -0.41 13.58
C LYS A 18 6.59 0.79 14.10
N VAL A 19 6.40 0.82 15.41
CA VAL A 19 5.90 1.99 16.14
C VAL A 19 7.11 2.78 16.65
N SER A 20 7.00 4.11 16.64
CA SER A 20 7.99 5.03 17.21
C SER A 20 8.09 4.85 18.73
N ASN A 21 9.12 5.41 19.34
CA ASN A 21 9.29 5.31 20.80
C ASN A 21 8.25 6.18 21.54
N GLU A 22 7.82 7.26 20.88
CA GLU A 22 6.78 8.19 21.33
C GLU A 22 5.38 7.56 21.28
N GLY A 23 5.22 6.44 20.56
CA GLY A 23 3.99 5.64 20.57
C GLY A 23 2.87 6.15 19.66
N ASP A 24 3.11 7.23 18.93
CA ASP A 24 2.14 7.92 18.07
C ASP A 24 2.52 7.94 16.58
N GLY A 25 3.75 7.54 16.24
CA GLY A 25 4.20 7.34 14.87
C GLY A 25 4.28 5.85 14.54
N ALA A 26 3.92 5.45 13.32
CA ALA A 26 4.15 4.08 12.88
C ALA A 26 4.41 3.98 11.37
N LEU A 27 5.13 2.93 10.97
CA LEU A 27 5.19 2.49 9.59
C LEU A 27 4.78 1.03 9.46
N ALA A 28 4.19 0.70 8.32
CA ALA A 28 3.92 -0.67 7.88
C ALA A 28 4.50 -0.88 6.48
N VAL A 29 5.44 -1.82 6.37
CA VAL A 29 5.97 -2.29 5.08
C VAL A 29 5.14 -3.49 4.67
N VAL A 30 4.52 -3.41 3.50
CA VAL A 30 3.54 -4.38 3.03
C VAL A 30 3.82 -4.70 1.57
N ASP A 31 3.88 -5.99 1.25
CA ASP A 31 3.81 -6.45 -0.13
C ASP A 31 2.34 -6.56 -0.52
N ILE A 32 1.99 -5.99 -1.67
CA ILE A 32 0.63 -5.93 -2.18
C ILE A 32 0.54 -6.60 -3.55
N ASP A 33 -0.59 -7.25 -3.79
CA ASP A 33 -1.06 -7.66 -5.09
C ASP A 33 -2.55 -7.30 -5.14
N THR A 34 -2.86 -6.12 -5.70
CA THR A 34 -4.21 -5.56 -5.73
C THR A 34 -4.62 -5.27 -7.16
N LEU A 35 -5.72 -5.88 -7.61
CA LEU A 35 -6.27 -5.65 -8.94
C LEU A 35 -7.61 -4.92 -8.85
N TRP A 36 -7.66 -3.76 -9.49
CA TRP A 36 -8.88 -3.00 -9.74
C TRP A 36 -9.22 -3.08 -11.22
N VAL A 37 -10.51 -3.20 -11.53
CA VAL A 37 -10.99 -3.23 -12.93
C VAL A 37 -12.14 -2.25 -13.08
N ASP A 38 -12.07 -1.37 -14.08
CA ASP A 38 -13.15 -0.42 -14.37
C ASP A 38 -14.32 -1.05 -15.15
N SER A 39 -15.37 -0.27 -15.39
CA SER A 39 -16.55 -0.71 -16.16
C SER A 39 -16.26 -1.11 -17.61
N LYS A 40 -15.12 -0.68 -18.18
CA LYS A 40 -14.67 -1.02 -19.55
C LYS A 40 -13.69 -2.20 -19.57
N GLY A 41 -13.39 -2.78 -18.41
CA GLY A 41 -12.42 -3.88 -18.29
C GLY A 41 -10.97 -3.42 -18.17
N VAL A 42 -10.69 -2.11 -18.06
CA VAL A 42 -9.32 -1.60 -17.91
C VAL A 42 -8.81 -1.98 -16.53
N GLN A 43 -7.64 -2.62 -16.51
CA GLN A 43 -6.99 -3.10 -15.30
C GLN A 43 -6.06 -2.03 -14.70
N ASN A 44 -6.13 -1.87 -13.38
CA ASN A 44 -5.20 -1.08 -12.60
C ASN A 44 -4.62 -1.99 -11.50
N HIS A 45 -3.44 -2.56 -11.82
CA HIS A 45 -2.79 -3.59 -11.02
C HIS A 45 -1.64 -3.02 -10.21
N TRP A 46 -1.77 -3.07 -8.89
CA TRP A 46 -0.75 -2.58 -7.96
C TRP A 46 -0.07 -3.79 -7.33
N LYS A 47 1.13 -4.10 -7.83
CA LYS A 47 1.92 -5.25 -7.39
C LYS A 47 3.34 -4.85 -7.04
N GLY A 48 3.78 -5.23 -5.84
CA GLY A 48 5.10 -4.89 -5.31
C GLY A 48 5.04 -4.45 -3.85
N ARG A 49 6.02 -3.66 -3.40
CA ARG A 49 6.13 -3.23 -2.00
C ARG A 49 5.72 -1.79 -1.80
N VAL A 50 4.99 -1.53 -0.71
CA VAL A 50 4.68 -0.18 -0.25
C VAL A 50 5.10 -0.01 1.21
N CYS A 51 5.47 1.22 1.57
CA CYS A 51 5.58 1.64 2.97
C CYS A 51 4.45 2.62 3.26
N LYS A 52 3.66 2.34 4.29
CA LYS A 52 2.56 3.18 4.76
C LYS A 52 2.96 3.80 6.09
N ILE A 53 2.83 5.11 6.22
CA ILE A 53 3.15 5.86 7.43
C ILE A 53 1.87 6.35 8.08
N TYR A 54 1.79 6.14 9.38
CA TYR A 54 0.64 6.45 10.20
C TYR A 54 1.03 7.38 11.35
N THR A 55 0.07 8.21 11.74
CA THR A 55 0.08 8.93 13.02
C THR A 55 -1.13 8.49 13.84
N LYS A 56 -1.00 8.44 15.16
CA LYS A 56 -2.09 8.13 16.08
C LYS A 56 -2.77 9.43 16.48
N VAL A 57 -4.05 9.56 16.13
CA VAL A 57 -4.90 10.68 16.56
C VAL A 57 -5.97 10.11 17.49
N ASP A 58 -5.98 10.59 18.73
CA ASP A 58 -6.73 9.99 19.84
C ASP A 58 -6.44 8.48 19.98
N HIS A 59 -7.43 7.64 19.71
CA HIS A 59 -7.33 6.17 19.78
C HIS A 59 -7.22 5.51 18.40
N ASN A 60 -7.04 6.28 17.32
CA ASN A 60 -7.10 5.78 15.95
C ASN A 60 -5.81 6.04 15.17
N TRP A 61 -5.33 5.03 14.45
CA TRP A 61 -4.26 5.19 13.47
C TRP A 61 -4.79 5.81 12.18
N LYS A 62 -4.18 6.91 11.75
CA LYS A 62 -4.50 7.61 10.51
C LYS A 62 -3.34 7.50 9.53
N LEU A 63 -3.61 7.07 8.31
CA LEU A 63 -2.61 7.05 7.24
C LEU A 63 -2.32 8.50 6.83
N ILE A 64 -1.06 8.92 6.92
CA ILE A 64 -0.63 10.28 6.55
C ILE A 64 0.22 10.31 5.28
N MET A 65 0.84 9.19 4.93
CA MET A 65 1.68 9.05 3.75
C MET A 65 1.75 7.59 3.34
N HIS A 66 1.92 7.31 2.05
CA HIS A 66 2.48 6.05 1.62
C HIS A 66 3.39 6.25 0.42
N THR A 67 4.37 5.37 0.25
CA THR A 67 5.20 5.37 -0.95
C THR A 67 4.39 4.89 -2.15
N ARG A 68 4.85 5.24 -3.36
CA ARG A 68 4.44 4.51 -4.56
C ARG A 68 4.85 3.04 -4.43
N VAL A 69 4.20 2.17 -5.20
CA VAL A 69 4.58 0.77 -5.30
C VAL A 69 6.00 0.67 -5.86
N LEU A 70 6.89 0.04 -5.10
CA LEU A 70 8.16 -0.46 -5.60
C LEU A 70 7.86 -1.75 -6.37
N ASP A 71 7.82 -1.61 -7.70
CA ASP A 71 7.55 -2.69 -8.63
C ASP A 71 8.81 -3.55 -8.84
N TYR A 72 8.75 -4.79 -8.39
CA TYR A 72 9.87 -5.72 -8.46
C TYR A 72 10.25 -6.13 -9.88
N SER A 73 9.33 -6.04 -10.85
CA SER A 73 9.69 -6.36 -12.24
C SER A 73 10.57 -5.29 -12.89
N LYS A 74 10.71 -4.12 -12.26
CA LYS A 74 11.46 -2.96 -12.77
C LYS A 74 12.76 -2.70 -12.01
N ILE A 75 13.12 -3.59 -11.08
CA ILE A 75 14.34 -3.43 -10.27
C ILE A 75 15.61 -3.58 -11.11
N ASN A 76 15.56 -4.33 -12.22
CA ASN A 76 16.71 -4.50 -13.12
C ASN A 76 17.06 -3.22 -13.91
N ASP A 77 16.25 -2.16 -13.84
CA ASP A 77 16.51 -0.89 -14.54
C ASP A 77 17.28 0.14 -13.66
N ILE A 78 17.68 -0.23 -12.44
CA ILE A 78 18.24 0.70 -11.43
C ILE A 78 19.62 0.25 -10.88
N LEU A 79 20.23 -0.77 -11.47
CA LEU A 79 21.63 -1.18 -11.23
C LEU A 79 22.37 -1.34 -12.56
#